data_AF-A0A1X7M993-F1
#
_entry.id   AF-A0A1X7M993-F1
#
_cell.length_a   1.000
_cell.length_b   1.000
_cell.length_c   1.000
_cell.angle_alpha   90.00
_cell.angle_beta   90.00
_cell.angle_gamma   90.00
#
_symmetry.space_group_name_H-M   'P 1'
#
loop_
_entity.id
_entity.type
_entity.pdbx_description
1 polymer ?
#
loop_
_entity_poly.entity_id
_entity_poly.type
_entity_poly.pdbx_seq_one_letter_code
_entity_poly.pdbx_strand_id
1 'polypeptide(L)'
;MQSELSTKIGIKGINLGGKLGREDAQKVQSETSSYVSRELIRKQKELIKILNEEFSEVGQFRIIISIDDLDRSWLSSSDIRYDFINALLEAFRELLDVKSGKILISIRTDILMGIYNKTLRQDEKDQSLIYSVSWNKADIRKIIDMRINHLVKNKYQGSRVITMKDIFNFYIDGVQADEYILDRTMLRPRDAISFVNYCLKECDGHVEINQDIVLMAEEKFFSSRKRALVSEWVTIYKNVSEYIDSLSMLTKQEFSLKSINEEDKNTVLTYILDRVSSGDGNELHSKIVMNFDELMKVWFIVGVIGIKRTETLIIYSSYDKPDLDITDINRTFIIHPLFNRR
;
A
#
# COMPACT_ATOMS: atom_id res chain seq x y z
N MET A 1 -20.75 -17.01 11.27
CA MET A 1 -21.69 -16.41 10.29
C MET A 1 -22.39 -17.43 9.40
N GLN A 2 -21.73 -18.41 8.77
CA GLN A 2 -22.46 -19.49 8.05
C GLN A 2 -23.31 -20.40 8.97
N SER A 3 -22.89 -20.62 10.21
CA SER A 3 -23.65 -21.40 11.21
C SER A 3 -24.85 -20.66 11.82
N GLU A 4 -24.90 -19.33 11.70
CA GLU A 4 -26.00 -18.50 12.21
C GLU A 4 -27.08 -18.26 11.16
N LEU A 5 -26.74 -18.33 9.86
CA LEU A 5 -27.74 -18.40 8.80
C LEU A 5 -28.38 -19.80 8.67
N SER A 6 -27.67 -20.87 9.01
CA SER A 6 -28.22 -22.23 8.95
C SER A 6 -29.25 -22.52 10.06
N THR A 7 -29.21 -21.78 11.17
CA THR A 7 -30.06 -22.02 12.34
C THR A 7 -31.41 -21.28 12.30
N LYS A 8 -31.59 -20.28 11.42
CA LYS A 8 -32.85 -19.52 11.32
C LYS A 8 -33.83 -19.99 10.24
N ILE A 9 -33.45 -20.92 9.36
CA ILE A 9 -34.35 -21.48 8.34
C ILE A 9 -34.61 -22.95 8.69
N GLY A 10 -35.29 -23.16 9.82
CA GLY A 10 -35.88 -24.44 10.16
C GLY A 10 -37.03 -24.72 9.18
N ILE A 11 -36.78 -25.55 8.17
CA ILE A 11 -37.81 -26.12 7.32
C ILE A 11 -38.69 -27.03 8.20
N LYS A 12 -39.74 -26.46 8.79
CA LYS A 12 -40.84 -27.22 9.36
C LYS A 12 -41.62 -27.84 8.19
N GLY A 13 -41.42 -29.13 7.99
CA GLY A 13 -42.38 -29.97 7.26
C GLY A 13 -41.86 -30.60 5.98
N ILE A 14 -40.88 -31.51 6.08
CA ILE A 14 -40.78 -32.65 5.15
C ILE A 14 -40.37 -33.88 5.98
N ASN A 15 -41.34 -34.65 6.46
CA ASN A 15 -41.14 -36.03 6.88
C ASN A 15 -41.18 -36.89 5.62
N LEU A 16 -40.03 -37.07 4.95
CA LEU A 16 -39.84 -38.10 3.94
C LEU A 16 -38.82 -39.10 4.48
N GLY A 17 -39.34 -40.19 5.03
CA GLY A 17 -38.57 -41.35 5.44
C GLY A 17 -37.92 -42.00 4.22
N GLY A 18 -36.60 -41.86 4.14
CA GLY A 18 -35.76 -42.55 3.18
C GLY A 18 -34.31 -42.21 3.50
N LYS A 19 -33.45 -43.22 3.62
CA LYS A 19 -31.98 -43.04 3.72
C LYS A 19 -31.49 -42.37 2.44
N LEU A 20 -31.59 -41.04 2.36
CA LEU A 20 -30.82 -40.24 1.42
C LEU A 20 -29.36 -40.37 1.85
N GLY A 21 -28.50 -40.84 0.93
CA GLY A 21 -27.07 -40.93 1.18
C GLY A 21 -26.53 -39.54 1.55
N ARG A 22 -25.44 -39.49 2.34
CA ARG A 22 -24.77 -38.19 2.63
C ARG A 22 -24.46 -37.41 1.35
N GLU A 23 -24.22 -38.12 0.25
CA GLU A 23 -24.02 -37.56 -1.09
C GLU A 23 -25.28 -36.90 -1.66
N ASP A 24 -26.46 -37.52 -1.56
CA ASP A 24 -27.72 -36.94 -2.04
C ASP A 24 -28.13 -35.72 -1.21
N ALA A 25 -27.92 -35.77 0.11
CA ALA A 25 -28.16 -34.63 0.99
C ALA A 25 -27.23 -33.45 0.67
N GLN A 26 -25.95 -33.72 0.40
CA GLN A 26 -25.00 -32.70 -0.05
C GLN A 26 -25.36 -32.12 -1.42
N LYS A 27 -25.82 -32.96 -2.35
CA LYS A 27 -26.26 -32.54 -3.68
C LYS A 27 -27.50 -31.65 -3.62
N VAL A 28 -28.53 -32.06 -2.87
CA VAL A 28 -29.75 -31.26 -2.66
C VAL A 28 -29.42 -29.95 -1.94
N GLN A 29 -28.53 -29.96 -0.94
CA GLN A 29 -28.09 -28.74 -0.27
C GLN A 29 -27.35 -27.80 -1.21
N SER A 30 -26.46 -28.33 -2.06
CA SER A 30 -25.73 -27.56 -3.08
C SER A 30 -26.67 -26.95 -4.12
N GLU A 31 -27.59 -27.74 -4.67
CA GLU A 31 -28.58 -27.28 -5.65
C GLU A 31 -29.54 -26.25 -5.07
N THR A 32 -29.99 -26.45 -3.82
CA THR A 32 -30.86 -25.50 -3.10
C THR A 32 -30.13 -24.19 -2.84
N SER A 33 -28.88 -24.26 -2.37
CA SER A 33 -28.05 -23.06 -2.14
C SER A 33 -27.81 -22.30 -3.44
N SER A 34 -27.53 -23.03 -4.54
CA SER A 34 -27.35 -22.45 -5.87
C SER A 34 -28.62 -21.76 -6.38
N TYR A 35 -29.79 -22.37 -6.17
CA TYR A 35 -31.07 -21.79 -6.54
C TYR A 35 -31.39 -20.52 -5.74
N VAL A 36 -31.20 -20.56 -4.40
CA VAL A 36 -31.40 -19.39 -3.53
C VAL A 36 -30.48 -18.25 -3.94
N SER A 37 -29.20 -18.53 -4.22
CA SER A 37 -28.26 -17.51 -4.70
C SER A 37 -28.72 -16.88 -6.03
N ARG A 38 -29.20 -17.67 -6.99
CA ARG A 38 -29.73 -17.15 -8.26
C ARG A 38 -30.94 -16.25 -8.05
N GLU A 39 -31.88 -16.66 -7.19
CA GLU A 39 -33.09 -15.86 -6.92
C GLU A 39 -32.76 -14.56 -6.16
N LEU A 40 -31.79 -14.60 -5.24
CA LEU A 40 -31.29 -13.39 -4.57
C LEU A 40 -30.66 -12.41 -5.55
N ILE A 41 -29.82 -12.89 -6.47
CA ILE A 41 -29.20 -12.06 -7.51
C ILE A 41 -30.28 -11.44 -8.42
N ARG A 42 -31.30 -12.22 -8.79
CA ARG A 42 -32.42 -11.72 -9.59
C ARG A 42 -33.16 -10.58 -8.87
N LYS A 43 -33.52 -10.78 -7.60
CA LYS A 43 -34.18 -9.77 -6.77
C LYS A 43 -33.31 -8.53 -6.56
N GLN A 44 -32.01 -8.70 -6.37
CA GLN A 44 -31.06 -7.60 -6.25
C GLN A 44 -31.07 -6.72 -7.50
N LYS A 45 -30.98 -7.32 -8.69
CA LYS A 45 -31.03 -6.58 -9.97
C LYS A 45 -32.35 -5.84 -10.17
N GLU A 46 -33.46 -6.46 -9.77
CA GLU A 46 -34.79 -5.83 -9.80
C GLU A 46 -34.86 -4.62 -8.85
N LEU A 47 -34.34 -4.74 -7.63
CA LEU A 47 -34.27 -3.62 -6.68
C LEU A 47 -33.37 -2.49 -7.18
N ILE A 48 -32.21 -2.79 -7.77
CA ILE A 48 -31.31 -1.78 -8.36
C ILE A 48 -32.03 -1.04 -9.49
N LYS A 49 -32.76 -1.76 -10.35
CA LYS A 49 -33.55 -1.15 -11.41
C LYS A 49 -34.62 -0.21 -10.86
N ILE A 50 -35.39 -0.64 -9.86
CA ILE A 50 -36.39 0.19 -9.17
C ILE A 50 -35.73 1.44 -8.55
N LEU A 51 -34.58 1.29 -7.87
CA LEU A 51 -33.85 2.40 -7.29
C LEU A 51 -33.41 3.45 -8.34
N ASN A 52 -33.07 3.00 -9.54
CA ASN A 52 -32.61 3.86 -10.63
C ASN A 52 -33.77 4.52 -11.39
N GLU A 53 -34.89 3.82 -11.61
CA GLU A 53 -36.01 4.30 -12.41
C GLU A 53 -36.98 5.16 -11.59
N GLU A 54 -37.46 4.63 -10.45
CA GLU A 54 -38.58 5.20 -9.68
C GLU A 54 -38.16 6.35 -8.76
N PHE A 55 -36.90 6.39 -8.33
CA PHE A 55 -36.45 7.33 -7.30
C PHE A 55 -35.41 8.34 -7.81
N SER A 56 -35.30 8.50 -9.12
CA SER A 56 -34.27 9.31 -9.76
C SER A 56 -34.42 10.83 -9.57
N GLU A 57 -35.62 11.34 -9.23
CA GLU A 57 -35.90 12.76 -9.43
C GLU A 57 -35.92 13.67 -8.17
N VAL A 58 -36.42 13.30 -6.99
CA VAL A 58 -36.37 14.22 -5.82
C VAL A 58 -36.41 13.48 -4.48
N GLY A 59 -35.54 13.85 -3.52
CA GLY A 59 -35.71 13.52 -2.10
C GLY A 59 -34.97 12.28 -1.56
N GLN A 60 -34.13 11.61 -2.36
CA GLN A 60 -33.33 10.48 -1.86
C GLN A 60 -32.20 10.93 -0.94
N PHE A 61 -32.02 10.19 0.16
CA PHE A 61 -30.82 10.28 0.99
C PHE A 61 -29.59 9.89 0.16
N ARG A 62 -28.61 10.79 0.09
CA ARG A 62 -27.33 10.50 -0.55
C ARG A 62 -26.44 9.78 0.46
N ILE A 63 -26.07 8.54 0.13
CA ILE A 63 -25.26 7.68 0.98
C ILE A 63 -23.88 7.54 0.34
N ILE A 64 -22.83 7.79 1.12
CA ILE A 64 -21.46 7.48 0.75
C ILE A 64 -20.98 6.35 1.64
N ILE A 65 -20.60 5.23 1.05
CA ILE A 65 -20.01 4.08 1.73
C ILE A 65 -18.51 4.12 1.45
N SER A 66 -17.71 4.32 2.50
CA SER A 66 -16.26 4.23 2.42
C SER A 66 -15.82 2.85 2.94
N ILE A 67 -15.07 2.12 2.12
CA ILE A 67 -14.45 0.84 2.47
C ILE A 67 -12.95 1.07 2.49
N ASP A 68 -12.33 0.77 3.63
CA ASP A 68 -10.89 0.97 3.87
C ASP A 68 -10.32 -0.27 4.60
N ASP A 69 -9.00 -0.29 4.80
CA ASP A 69 -8.30 -1.36 5.53
C ASP A 69 -8.46 -2.77 4.89
N LEU A 70 -8.63 -2.83 3.56
CA LEU A 70 -8.74 -4.10 2.81
C LEU A 70 -7.46 -4.94 2.81
N ASP A 71 -6.34 -4.32 3.20
CA ASP A 71 -5.02 -4.93 3.36
C ASP A 71 -4.83 -5.71 4.64
N ARG A 72 -5.65 -5.43 5.67
CA ARG A 72 -5.61 -6.18 6.92
C ARG A 72 -5.84 -7.66 6.66
N SER A 73 -5.22 -8.52 7.46
CA SER A 73 -5.41 -9.96 7.39
C SER A 73 -6.75 -10.36 7.99
N TRP A 74 -7.85 -9.97 7.37
CA TRP A 74 -9.19 -10.40 7.73
C TRP A 74 -9.43 -11.87 7.32
N LEU A 75 -8.55 -12.44 6.48
CA LEU A 75 -8.49 -13.86 6.13
C LEU A 75 -7.08 -14.44 6.28
N SER A 76 -7.05 -15.68 6.74
CA SER A 76 -5.86 -16.49 7.05
C SER A 76 -5.07 -16.94 5.82
N SER A 77 -5.65 -16.91 4.62
CA SER A 77 -4.95 -17.21 3.36
C SER A 77 -5.05 -16.05 2.37
N SER A 78 -3.99 -15.87 1.58
CA SER A 78 -3.92 -14.80 0.57
C SER A 78 -4.87 -15.04 -0.59
N ASP A 79 -5.13 -16.29 -0.97
CA ASP A 79 -5.99 -16.62 -2.11
C ASP A 79 -7.46 -16.25 -1.87
N ILE A 80 -8.01 -16.61 -0.70
CA ILE A 80 -9.41 -16.26 -0.36
C ILE A 80 -9.57 -14.73 -0.27
N ARG A 81 -8.51 -14.02 0.14
CA ARG A 81 -8.52 -12.55 0.17
C ARG A 81 -8.65 -11.96 -1.23
N TYR A 82 -7.86 -12.45 -2.19
CA TYR A 82 -7.94 -11.96 -3.57
C TYR A 82 -9.28 -12.29 -4.22
N ASP A 83 -9.81 -13.49 -4.00
CA ASP A 83 -11.13 -13.88 -4.51
C ASP A 83 -12.25 -12.99 -3.98
N PHE A 84 -12.22 -12.68 -2.68
CA PHE A 84 -13.21 -11.80 -2.09
C PHE A 84 -13.10 -10.35 -2.56
N ILE A 85 -11.89 -9.80 -2.65
CA ILE A 85 -11.74 -8.44 -3.17
C ILE A 85 -12.18 -8.40 -4.64
N ASN A 86 -11.88 -9.44 -5.43
CA ASN A 86 -12.41 -9.52 -6.78
C ASN A 86 -13.95 -9.53 -6.80
N ALA A 87 -14.59 -10.33 -5.94
CA ALA A 87 -16.04 -10.37 -5.79
C ALA A 87 -16.63 -9.02 -5.34
N LEU A 88 -15.95 -8.31 -4.43
CA LEU A 88 -16.33 -6.96 -4.00
C LEU A 88 -16.29 -5.99 -5.19
N LEU A 89 -15.21 -6.01 -5.97
CA LEU A 89 -15.04 -5.15 -7.13
C LEU A 89 -16.01 -5.50 -8.26
N GLU A 90 -16.46 -6.75 -8.37
CA GLU A 90 -17.55 -7.15 -9.28
C GLU A 90 -18.91 -6.66 -8.79
N ALA A 91 -19.23 -6.85 -7.51
CA ALA A 91 -20.47 -6.39 -6.91
C ALA A 91 -20.63 -4.86 -6.97
N PHE A 92 -19.53 -4.12 -6.76
CA PHE A 92 -19.50 -2.67 -6.89
C PHE A 92 -19.91 -2.19 -8.29
N ARG A 93 -19.50 -2.90 -9.36
CA ARG A 93 -19.84 -2.51 -10.74
C ARG A 93 -21.35 -2.52 -10.99
N GLU A 94 -22.09 -3.43 -10.36
CA GLU A 94 -23.56 -3.47 -10.46
C GLU A 94 -24.25 -2.26 -9.79
N LEU A 95 -23.54 -1.53 -8.92
CA LEU A 95 -24.06 -0.39 -8.17
C LEU A 95 -23.62 0.97 -8.74
N LEU A 96 -22.82 1.00 -9.81
CA LEU A 96 -22.30 2.24 -10.41
C LEU A 96 -23.41 3.19 -10.90
N ASP A 97 -24.48 2.61 -11.44
CA ASP A 97 -25.62 3.36 -11.99
C ASP A 97 -26.51 3.99 -10.90
N VAL A 98 -26.35 3.55 -9.65
CA VAL A 98 -27.12 4.08 -8.52
C VAL A 98 -26.66 5.50 -8.19
N LYS A 99 -27.53 6.48 -8.46
CA LYS A 99 -27.21 7.90 -8.27
C LYS A 99 -27.18 8.34 -6.81
N SER A 100 -28.00 7.73 -5.95
CA SER A 100 -28.09 8.05 -4.52
C SER A 100 -27.03 7.40 -3.64
N GLY A 101 -26.34 6.37 -4.14
CA GLY A 101 -25.27 5.67 -3.45
C GLY A 101 -23.94 5.89 -4.14
N LYS A 102 -22.89 6.23 -3.39
CA LYS A 102 -21.51 6.20 -3.88
C LYS A 102 -20.65 5.34 -2.98
N ILE A 103 -19.85 4.47 -3.59
CA ILE A 103 -18.94 3.58 -2.88
C ILE A 103 -17.52 4.03 -3.21
N LEU A 104 -16.74 4.28 -2.17
CA LEU A 104 -15.33 4.62 -2.25
C LEU A 104 -14.54 3.46 -1.64
N ILE A 105 -13.63 2.88 -2.42
CA ILE A 105 -12.78 1.77 -1.97
C ILE A 105 -11.34 2.26 -1.94
N SER A 106 -10.74 2.21 -0.76
CA SER A 106 -9.31 2.45 -0.57
C SER A 106 -8.60 1.10 -0.55
N ILE A 107 -7.68 0.90 -1.49
CA ILE A 107 -6.92 -0.34 -1.64
C ILE A 107 -5.47 -0.02 -1.99
N ARG A 108 -4.55 -0.81 -1.43
CA ARG A 108 -3.13 -0.69 -1.77
C ARG A 108 -2.86 -1.23 -3.18
N THR A 109 -1.92 -0.59 -3.87
CA THR A 109 -1.51 -0.95 -5.23
C THR A 109 -1.03 -2.40 -5.33
N ASP A 110 -0.21 -2.89 -4.41
CA ASP A 110 0.33 -4.26 -4.42
C ASP A 110 -0.77 -5.32 -4.32
N ILE A 111 -1.82 -5.05 -3.53
CA ILE A 111 -2.97 -5.95 -3.41
C ILE A 111 -3.78 -5.95 -4.69
N LEU A 112 -4.06 -4.76 -5.24
CA LEU A 112 -4.82 -4.63 -6.49
C LEU A 112 -4.10 -5.30 -7.66
N MET A 113 -2.78 -5.10 -7.79
CA MET A 113 -1.95 -5.77 -8.80
C MET A 113 -1.89 -7.29 -8.57
N GLY A 114 -1.84 -7.73 -7.32
CA GLY A 114 -1.96 -9.15 -6.97
C GLY A 114 -3.24 -9.80 -7.48
N ILE A 115 -4.36 -9.07 -7.49
CA ILE A 115 -5.64 -9.53 -8.05
C ILE A 115 -5.55 -9.65 -9.57
N TYR A 116 -5.02 -8.64 -10.27
CA TYR A 116 -4.87 -8.70 -11.73
C TYR A 116 -3.96 -9.85 -12.18
N ASN A 117 -2.92 -10.15 -11.42
CA ASN A 117 -2.01 -11.25 -11.75
C ASN A 117 -2.61 -12.64 -11.51
N LYS A 118 -3.52 -12.78 -10.54
CA LYS A 118 -4.12 -14.07 -10.18
C LYS A 118 -5.46 -14.35 -10.87
N THR A 119 -6.17 -13.30 -11.28
CA THR A 119 -7.51 -13.41 -11.89
C THR A 119 -7.46 -13.06 -13.37
N LEU A 120 -8.46 -13.50 -14.14
CA LEU A 120 -8.61 -13.11 -15.56
C LEU A 120 -9.17 -11.69 -15.73
N ARG A 121 -9.07 -10.85 -14.69
CA ARG A 121 -9.61 -9.50 -14.69
C ARG A 121 -8.73 -8.59 -15.52
N GLN A 122 -9.32 -7.93 -16.51
CA GLN A 122 -8.65 -6.94 -17.34
C GLN A 122 -8.60 -5.59 -16.61
N ASP A 123 -7.40 -5.12 -16.34
CA ASP A 123 -7.06 -3.85 -15.70
C ASP A 123 -7.69 -2.64 -16.42
N GLU A 124 -7.66 -2.62 -17.76
CA GLU A 124 -8.21 -1.54 -18.60
C GLU A 124 -9.67 -1.20 -18.26
N LYS A 125 -10.46 -2.19 -17.86
CA LYS A 125 -11.88 -2.00 -17.51
C LYS A 125 -12.09 -1.27 -16.19
N ASP A 126 -11.12 -1.36 -15.27
CA ASP A 126 -11.18 -0.68 -13.99
C ASP A 126 -10.51 0.69 -14.00
N GLN A 127 -9.63 0.98 -14.97
CA GLN A 127 -8.84 2.23 -14.99
C GLN A 127 -9.71 3.48 -14.84
N SER A 128 -10.88 3.53 -15.49
CA SER A 128 -11.81 4.66 -15.39
C SER A 128 -12.42 4.88 -13.99
N LEU A 129 -12.37 3.85 -13.15
CA LEU A 129 -12.92 3.84 -11.78
C LEU A 129 -11.83 4.02 -10.72
N ILE A 130 -10.56 4.00 -11.11
CA ILE A 130 -9.42 4.07 -10.20
C ILE A 130 -8.89 5.50 -10.17
N TYR A 131 -8.77 6.03 -8.96
CA TYR A 131 -8.04 7.26 -8.71
C TYR A 131 -6.72 6.95 -8.01
N SER A 132 -5.62 7.05 -8.75
CA SER A 132 -4.26 6.90 -8.21
C SER A 132 -3.90 8.11 -7.36
N VAL A 133 -3.68 7.88 -6.06
CA VAL A 133 -3.24 8.94 -5.13
C VAL A 133 -1.73 9.14 -5.29
N SER A 134 -1.34 10.32 -5.77
CA SER A 134 0.05 10.75 -5.83
C SER A 134 0.24 12.10 -5.15
N TRP A 135 1.42 12.33 -4.58
CA TRP A 135 1.78 13.55 -3.89
C TRP A 135 3.08 14.09 -4.45
N ASN A 136 3.15 15.42 -4.58
CA ASN A 136 4.40 16.11 -4.87
C ASN A 136 4.86 16.91 -3.65
N LYS A 137 6.12 17.38 -3.69
CA LYS A 137 6.72 18.17 -2.62
C LYS A 137 5.94 19.44 -2.28
N ALA A 138 5.34 20.10 -3.27
CA ALA A 138 4.59 21.33 -3.05
C ALA A 138 3.30 21.06 -2.25
N ASP A 139 2.57 20.00 -2.58
CA ASP A 139 1.36 19.59 -1.85
C ASP A 139 1.67 19.18 -0.41
N ILE A 140 2.74 18.38 -0.23
CA ILE A 140 3.18 17.96 1.11
C ILE A 140 3.59 19.18 1.93
N ARG A 141 4.38 20.10 1.37
CA ARG A 141 4.75 21.34 2.04
C ARG A 141 3.52 22.12 2.49
N LYS A 142 2.50 22.24 1.63
CA LYS A 142 1.23 22.91 1.97
C LYS A 142 0.52 22.24 3.15
N ILE A 143 0.50 20.91 3.21
CA ILE A 143 -0.06 20.16 4.34
C ILE A 143 0.71 20.44 5.63
N ILE A 144 2.04 20.44 5.56
CA ILE A 144 2.89 20.75 6.72
C ILE A 144 2.65 22.18 7.18
N ASP A 145 2.60 23.15 6.27
CA ASP A 145 2.30 24.56 6.58
C ASP A 145 0.94 24.70 7.28
N MET A 146 -0.10 24.03 6.76
CA MET A 146 -1.43 24.04 7.39
C MET A 146 -1.39 23.50 8.82
N ARG A 147 -0.62 22.42 9.06
CA ARG A 147 -0.47 21.83 10.40
C ARG A 147 0.34 22.71 11.34
N ILE A 148 1.45 23.29 10.89
CA ILE A 148 2.25 24.25 11.67
C ILE A 148 1.36 25.42 12.09
N ASN A 149 0.63 26.01 11.15
CA ASN A 149 -0.26 27.13 11.43
C ASN A 149 -1.37 26.77 12.42
N HIS A 150 -1.93 25.57 12.34
CA HIS A 150 -2.91 25.09 13.32
C HIS A 150 -2.29 24.96 14.72
N LEU A 151 -1.07 24.42 14.83
CA LEU A 151 -0.37 24.28 16.12
C LEU A 151 0.03 25.62 16.72
N VAL A 152 0.49 26.57 15.90
CA VAL A 152 0.93 27.90 16.32
C VAL A 152 -0.25 28.77 16.73
N LYS A 153 -1.33 28.83 15.95
CA LYS A 153 -2.52 29.65 16.28
C LYS A 153 -3.15 29.26 17.62
N ASN A 154 -3.12 27.96 17.96
CA ASN A 154 -3.65 27.48 19.23
C ASN A 154 -2.75 27.84 20.43
N LYS A 155 -1.44 28.01 20.23
CA LYS A 155 -0.47 28.33 21.29
C LYS A 155 -0.16 29.82 21.43
N TYR A 156 -0.17 30.55 20.33
CA TYR A 156 0.18 31.96 20.25
C TYR A 156 -0.94 32.69 19.52
N GLN A 157 -1.56 33.67 20.18
CA GLN A 157 -2.65 34.52 19.64
C GLN A 157 -2.17 35.49 18.53
N GLY A 158 -1.17 35.10 17.74
CA GLY A 158 -0.57 35.90 16.69
C GLY A 158 -1.24 35.69 15.33
N SER A 159 -1.40 36.77 14.56
CA SER A 159 -1.88 36.76 13.17
C SER A 159 -0.83 36.29 12.16
N ARG A 160 0.42 36.09 12.59
CA ARG A 160 1.53 35.71 11.71
C ARG A 160 1.40 34.25 11.28
N VAL A 161 1.36 34.04 9.97
CA VAL A 161 1.44 32.72 9.34
C VAL A 161 2.90 32.26 9.41
N ILE A 162 3.13 31.07 9.98
CA ILE A 162 4.45 30.43 10.04
C ILE A 162 4.42 29.25 9.08
N THR A 163 5.42 29.16 8.22
CA THR A 163 5.58 28.08 7.24
C THR A 163 6.74 27.16 7.60
N MET A 164 6.79 25.99 6.98
CA MET A 164 7.90 25.05 7.06
C MET A 164 9.21 25.71 6.66
N LYS A 165 9.19 26.59 5.65
CA LYS A 165 10.38 27.34 5.22
C LYS A 165 10.87 28.32 6.27
N ASP A 166 10.00 28.90 7.08
CA ASP A 166 10.40 29.78 8.17
C ASP A 166 11.09 29.01 9.30
N ILE A 167 10.64 27.78 9.57
CA ILE A 167 11.18 26.91 10.63
C ILE A 167 12.51 26.27 10.21
N PHE A 168 12.60 25.81 8.96
CA PHE A 168 13.74 25.09 8.40
C PHE A 168 14.54 25.96 7.42
N ASN A 169 14.78 27.23 7.79
CA ASN A 169 15.49 28.21 6.95
C ASN A 169 17.03 28.11 7.07
N PHE A 170 17.58 26.93 6.81
CA PHE A 170 19.02 26.69 6.83
C PHE A 170 19.37 25.57 5.84
N TYR A 171 20.66 25.31 5.66
CA TYR A 171 21.15 24.29 4.74
C TYR A 171 21.68 23.07 5.50
N ILE A 172 21.49 21.89 4.91
CA ILE A 172 22.09 20.63 5.31
C ILE A 172 22.76 20.06 4.06
N ASP A 173 24.07 19.89 4.10
CA ASP A 173 24.87 19.37 2.98
C ASP A 173 24.63 20.13 1.65
N GLY A 174 24.45 21.45 1.74
CA GLY A 174 24.19 22.31 0.57
C GLY A 174 22.75 22.28 0.04
N VAL A 175 21.85 21.51 0.66
CA VAL A 175 20.42 21.44 0.34
C VAL A 175 19.62 22.22 1.38
N GLN A 176 18.59 22.95 0.96
CA GLN A 176 17.66 23.59 1.89
C GLN A 176 17.02 22.56 2.82
N ALA A 177 16.97 22.84 4.13
CA ALA A 177 16.56 21.86 5.13
C ALA A 177 15.11 21.38 4.94
N ASP A 178 14.21 22.25 4.46
CA ASP A 178 12.84 21.84 4.13
C ASP A 178 12.80 20.83 2.96
N GLU A 179 13.57 21.07 1.90
CA GLU A 179 13.76 20.13 0.78
C GLU A 179 14.43 18.83 1.23
N TYR A 180 15.48 18.93 2.04
CA TYR A 180 16.21 17.79 2.60
C TYR A 180 15.28 16.83 3.35
N ILE A 181 14.36 17.38 4.15
CA ILE A 181 13.34 16.61 4.88
C ILE A 181 12.39 15.94 3.89
N LEU A 182 11.84 16.69 2.92
CA LEU A 182 10.87 16.15 1.96
C LEU A 182 11.47 15.03 1.09
N ASP A 183 12.74 15.15 0.68
CA ASP A 183 13.46 14.13 -0.09
C ASP A 183 13.61 12.79 0.62
N ARG A 184 13.46 12.79 1.95
CA ARG A 184 13.56 11.58 2.78
C ARG A 184 12.22 10.95 3.12
N THR A 185 11.11 11.51 2.64
CA THR A 185 9.75 11.11 3.06
C THR A 185 9.02 10.21 2.08
N MET A 186 9.69 9.73 1.03
CA MET A 186 9.07 8.94 -0.06
C MET A 186 7.85 9.63 -0.70
N LEU A 187 7.76 10.96 -0.62
CA LEU A 187 6.58 11.75 -0.98
C LEU A 187 5.29 11.27 -0.30
N ARG A 188 5.37 10.82 0.96
CA ARG A 188 4.20 10.43 1.76
C ARG A 188 3.91 11.51 2.80
N PRO A 189 2.73 12.17 2.79
CA PRO A 189 2.40 13.23 3.74
C PRO A 189 2.52 12.79 5.20
N ARG A 190 2.12 11.55 5.52
CA ARG A 190 2.24 10.98 6.87
C ARG A 190 3.69 10.94 7.33
N ASP A 191 4.61 10.56 6.45
CA ASP A 191 6.02 10.43 6.76
C ASP A 191 6.68 11.80 6.91
N ALA A 192 6.32 12.78 6.07
CA ALA A 192 6.73 14.17 6.24
C ALA A 192 6.26 14.78 7.57
N ILE A 193 5.01 14.53 7.95
CA ILE A 193 4.48 14.96 9.26
C ILE A 193 5.28 14.29 10.40
N SER A 194 5.55 12.99 10.27
CA SER A 194 6.31 12.22 11.26
C SER A 194 7.72 12.79 11.43
N PHE A 195 8.43 13.03 10.32
CA PHE A 195 9.78 13.56 10.35
C PHE A 195 9.84 14.97 10.98
N VAL A 196 8.97 15.88 10.55
CA VAL A 196 8.87 17.22 11.18
C VAL A 196 8.58 17.12 12.67
N ASN A 197 7.70 16.20 13.09
CA ASN A 197 7.43 15.98 14.51
C ASN A 197 8.65 15.43 15.26
N TYR A 198 9.50 14.60 14.64
CA TYR A 198 10.77 14.20 15.25
C TYR A 198 11.68 15.42 15.44
N CYS A 199 11.87 16.26 14.43
CA CYS A 199 12.67 17.49 14.56
C CYS A 199 12.18 18.39 15.70
N LEU A 200 10.86 18.59 15.80
CA LEU A 200 10.26 19.42 16.86
C LEU A 200 10.36 18.79 18.26
N LYS A 201 10.42 17.46 18.36
CA LYS A 201 10.61 16.75 19.64
C LYS A 201 12.04 16.79 20.15
N GLU A 202 13.01 16.83 19.24
CA GLU A 202 14.43 17.00 19.58
C GLU A 202 14.74 18.41 20.07
N CYS A 203 13.87 19.38 19.80
CA CYS A 203 13.98 20.73 20.35
C CYS A 203 13.47 20.77 21.79
N ASP A 204 14.29 21.26 22.70
CA ASP A 204 13.94 21.49 24.11
C ASP A 204 13.22 22.84 24.35
N GLY A 205 12.98 23.61 23.28
CA GLY A 205 12.33 24.93 23.33
C GLY A 205 13.28 26.09 23.62
N HIS A 206 14.56 25.83 23.88
CA HIS A 206 15.59 26.84 24.08
C HIS A 206 16.55 26.97 22.89
N VAL A 207 16.64 25.92 22.07
CA VAL A 207 17.49 25.88 20.87
C VAL A 207 16.65 26.04 19.61
N GLU A 208 17.07 26.93 18.71
CA GLU A 208 16.49 27.02 17.35
C GLU A 208 16.83 25.75 16.56
N ILE A 209 15.91 25.29 15.71
CA ILE A 209 16.16 24.11 14.87
C ILE A 209 17.39 24.38 13.99
N ASN A 210 18.34 23.46 14.03
CA ASN A 210 19.59 23.50 13.26
C ASN A 210 19.86 22.16 12.58
N GLN A 211 21.00 22.06 11.90
CA GLN A 211 21.42 20.86 11.17
C GLN A 211 21.49 19.61 12.08
N ASP A 212 22.13 19.69 13.24
CA ASP A 212 22.31 18.55 14.13
C ASP A 212 20.99 17.98 14.64
N ILE A 213 20.01 18.85 14.93
CA ILE A 213 18.66 18.46 15.33
C ILE A 213 17.96 17.67 14.22
N VAL A 214 18.07 18.12 12.96
CA VAL A 214 17.46 17.42 11.82
C VAL A 214 18.14 16.07 11.58
N LEU A 215 19.47 16.01 11.64
CA LEU A 215 20.22 14.75 11.47
C LEU A 215 19.89 13.75 12.59
N MET A 216 19.79 14.20 13.85
CA MET A 216 19.37 13.34 14.96
C MET A 216 17.92 12.86 14.80
N ALA A 217 17.03 13.74 14.35
CA ALA A 217 15.64 13.39 14.06
C ALA A 217 15.55 12.39 12.89
N GLU A 218 16.43 12.50 11.89
CA GLU A 218 16.51 11.55 10.77
C GLU A 218 16.82 10.14 11.26
N GLU A 219 17.74 9.94 12.19
CA GLU A 219 18.05 8.61 12.77
C GLU A 219 16.80 7.93 13.35
N LYS A 220 16.02 8.71 14.11
CA LYS A 220 14.79 8.24 14.76
C LYS A 220 13.69 7.98 13.73
N PHE A 221 13.58 8.87 12.75
CA PHE A 221 12.64 8.75 11.65
C PHE A 221 12.94 7.53 10.77
N PHE A 222 14.20 7.33 10.37
CA PHE A 222 14.68 6.16 9.63
C PHE A 222 14.30 4.86 10.34
N SER A 223 14.64 4.75 11.63
CA SER A 223 14.33 3.55 12.44
C SER A 223 12.83 3.25 12.48
N SER A 224 12.00 4.29 12.64
CA SER A 224 10.54 4.16 12.64
C SER A 224 10.00 3.77 11.27
N ARG A 225 10.46 4.43 10.21
CA ARG A 225 10.00 4.22 8.84
C ARG A 225 10.40 2.86 8.31
N LYS A 226 11.65 2.43 8.53
CA LYS A 226 12.11 1.08 8.18
C LYS A 226 11.22 0.01 8.83
N ARG A 227 10.90 0.14 10.12
CA ARG A 227 10.01 -0.81 10.81
C ARG A 227 8.61 -0.84 10.19
N ALA A 228 8.05 0.32 9.88
CA ALA A 228 6.75 0.41 9.23
C ALA A 228 6.78 -0.22 7.82
N LEU A 229 7.83 0.04 7.03
CA LEU A 229 8.02 -0.56 5.72
C LEU A 229 8.15 -2.09 5.80
N VAL A 230 8.90 -2.61 6.77
CA VAL A 230 8.98 -4.06 7.03
C VAL A 230 7.59 -4.61 7.35
N SER A 231 6.83 -3.97 8.24
CA SER A 231 5.47 -4.44 8.57
C SER A 231 4.50 -4.40 7.39
N GLU A 232 4.66 -3.45 6.47
CA GLU A 232 3.84 -3.32 5.26
C GLU A 232 4.08 -4.50 4.29
N TRP A 233 5.32 -4.98 4.20
CA TRP A 233 5.74 -5.93 3.16
C TRP A 233 6.01 -7.35 3.66
N VAL A 234 6.12 -7.58 4.97
CA VAL A 234 6.47 -8.90 5.55
C VAL A 234 5.49 -10.01 5.17
N THR A 235 4.23 -9.67 4.88
CA THR A 235 3.19 -10.62 4.46
C THR A 235 3.46 -11.19 3.06
N ILE A 236 4.13 -10.43 2.20
CA ILE A 236 4.54 -10.83 0.84
C ILE A 236 5.98 -11.36 0.87
N TYR A 237 6.87 -10.58 1.50
CA TYR A 237 8.30 -10.83 1.58
C TYR A 237 8.69 -11.05 3.04
N LYS A 238 8.60 -12.30 3.52
CA LYS A 238 8.90 -12.65 4.92
C LYS A 238 10.23 -12.09 5.43
N ASN A 239 11.26 -12.13 4.58
CA ASN A 239 12.63 -11.70 4.90
C ASN A 239 12.92 -10.25 4.46
N VAL A 240 11.89 -9.40 4.29
CA VAL A 240 12.05 -8.02 3.78
C VAL A 240 12.99 -7.16 4.63
N SER A 241 13.09 -7.43 5.93
CA SER A 241 14.06 -6.72 6.78
C SER A 241 15.48 -6.93 6.29
N GLU A 242 15.86 -8.19 6.01
CA GLU A 242 17.20 -8.52 5.52
C GLU A 242 17.44 -8.02 4.09
N TYR A 243 16.39 -7.98 3.26
CA TYR A 243 16.49 -7.39 1.93
C TYR A 243 16.77 -5.90 2.03
N ILE A 244 16.06 -5.15 2.88
CA ILE A 244 16.29 -3.71 3.05
C ILE A 244 17.69 -3.48 3.62
N ASP A 245 18.14 -4.29 4.57
CA ASP A 245 19.45 -4.14 5.20
C ASP A 245 20.61 -4.45 4.26
N SER A 246 20.46 -5.45 3.38
CA SER A 246 21.51 -5.79 2.43
C SER A 246 21.79 -4.66 1.42
N LEU A 247 20.87 -3.71 1.26
CA LEU A 247 21.08 -2.50 0.45
C LEU A 247 22.26 -1.65 0.95
N SER A 248 22.55 -1.65 2.26
CA SER A 248 23.69 -0.89 2.81
C SER A 248 25.05 -1.45 2.41
N MET A 249 25.09 -2.66 1.86
CA MET A 249 26.33 -3.28 1.39
C MET A 249 26.78 -2.74 0.03
N LEU A 250 25.89 -2.10 -0.73
CA LEU A 250 26.26 -1.51 -2.02
C LEU A 250 27.18 -0.33 -1.81
N THR A 251 28.26 -0.24 -2.60
CA THR A 251 29.31 0.77 -2.41
C THR A 251 28.97 2.15 -2.97
N LYS A 252 27.96 2.28 -3.83
CA LYS A 252 27.55 3.54 -4.48
C LYS A 252 26.07 3.81 -4.29
N GLN A 253 25.69 5.09 -4.14
CA GLN A 253 24.29 5.50 -4.10
C GLN A 253 23.60 5.28 -5.45
N GLU A 254 24.33 5.55 -6.54
CA GLU A 254 23.89 5.33 -7.91
C GLU A 254 24.59 4.11 -8.49
N PHE A 255 23.81 3.24 -9.12
CA PHE A 255 24.32 2.01 -9.70
C PHE A 255 23.47 1.56 -10.89
N SER A 256 24.10 0.78 -11.77
CA SER A 256 23.40 -0.10 -12.71
C SER A 256 23.83 -1.54 -12.45
N LEU A 257 23.04 -2.51 -12.89
CA LEU A 257 23.38 -3.94 -12.71
C LEU A 257 24.73 -4.35 -13.31
N LYS A 258 25.17 -3.63 -14.35
CA LYS A 258 26.48 -3.84 -14.99
C LYS A 258 27.64 -3.21 -14.21
N SER A 259 27.35 -2.21 -13.38
CA SER A 259 28.36 -1.51 -12.58
C SER A 259 28.70 -2.21 -11.27
N ILE A 260 27.83 -3.11 -10.80
CA ILE A 260 28.06 -3.94 -9.63
C ILE A 260 28.76 -5.22 -10.12
N ASN A 261 29.94 -5.51 -9.59
CA ASN A 261 30.67 -6.72 -9.95
C ASN A 261 29.97 -7.97 -9.36
N GLU A 262 30.27 -9.15 -9.89
CA GLU A 262 29.64 -10.39 -9.42
C GLU A 262 30.03 -10.77 -7.97
N GLU A 263 31.20 -10.34 -7.49
CA GLU A 263 31.66 -10.60 -6.12
C GLU A 263 30.84 -9.82 -5.08
N ASP A 264 30.55 -8.55 -5.34
CA ASP A 264 29.70 -7.67 -4.54
C ASP A 264 28.26 -8.21 -4.52
N LYS A 265 27.73 -8.64 -5.69
CA LYS A 265 26.42 -9.28 -5.77
C LYS A 265 26.36 -10.54 -4.90
N ASN A 266 27.36 -11.41 -5.02
CA ASN A 266 27.42 -12.64 -4.23
C ASN A 266 27.55 -12.35 -2.73
N THR A 267 28.28 -11.30 -2.35
CA THR A 267 28.43 -10.89 -0.95
C THR A 267 27.10 -10.40 -0.36
N VAL A 268 26.33 -9.61 -1.11
CA VAL A 268 24.96 -9.20 -0.75
C VAL A 268 24.05 -10.41 -0.57
N LEU A 269 24.06 -11.35 -1.53
CA LEU A 269 23.20 -12.53 -1.48
C LEU A 269 23.58 -13.48 -0.34
N THR A 270 24.88 -13.67 -0.09
CA THR A 270 25.40 -14.49 1.00
C THR A 270 25.01 -13.90 2.36
N TYR A 271 25.10 -12.58 2.54
CA TYR A 271 24.63 -11.90 3.75
C TYR A 271 23.17 -12.24 4.08
N ILE A 272 22.30 -12.28 3.06
CA ILE A 272 20.89 -12.61 3.25
C ILE A 272 20.74 -14.09 3.61
N LEU A 273 21.45 -14.98 2.91
CA LEU A 273 21.41 -16.43 3.16
C LEU A 273 21.87 -16.79 4.58
N ASP A 274 22.93 -16.15 5.09
CA ASP A 274 23.48 -16.43 6.43
C ASP A 274 22.53 -16.02 7.56
N ARG A 275 21.63 -15.08 7.32
CA ARG A 275 20.71 -14.54 8.33
C ARG A 275 19.32 -15.17 8.29
N VAL A 276 18.96 -15.83 7.19
CA VAL A 276 17.68 -16.51 7.05
C VAL A 276 17.84 -17.99 7.38
N SER A 277 17.08 -18.46 8.37
CA SER A 277 17.11 -19.88 8.74
C SER A 277 16.58 -20.75 7.60
N SER A 278 17.31 -21.83 7.29
CA SER A 278 17.04 -22.80 6.21
C SER A 278 15.68 -23.55 6.31
N GLY A 279 14.91 -23.32 7.37
CA GLY A 279 13.55 -23.85 7.56
C GLY A 279 12.42 -22.97 6.99
N ASP A 280 12.69 -21.76 6.52
CA ASP A 280 11.64 -20.85 6.01
C ASP A 280 11.43 -20.99 4.49
N GLY A 281 11.38 -22.25 4.02
CA GLY A 281 11.34 -22.70 2.61
C GLY A 281 10.21 -22.12 1.76
N ASN A 282 10.28 -20.82 1.50
CA ASN A 282 9.42 -20.07 0.62
C ASN A 282 10.10 -20.01 -0.75
N GLU A 283 9.45 -20.57 -1.77
CA GLU A 283 9.92 -20.56 -3.16
C GLU A 283 10.28 -19.14 -3.63
N LEU A 284 9.51 -18.13 -3.20
CA LEU A 284 9.78 -16.73 -3.51
C LEU A 284 11.12 -16.25 -2.91
N HIS A 285 11.41 -16.63 -1.67
CA HIS A 285 12.68 -16.28 -1.04
C HIS A 285 13.86 -16.93 -1.78
N SER A 286 13.75 -18.23 -2.08
CA SER A 286 14.76 -18.95 -2.87
C SER A 286 15.02 -18.28 -4.21
N LYS A 287 13.97 -17.84 -4.92
CA LYS A 287 14.11 -17.12 -6.19
C LYS A 287 14.87 -15.80 -6.02
N ILE A 288 14.61 -15.06 -4.95
CA ILE A 288 15.25 -13.77 -4.65
C ILE A 288 16.74 -13.96 -4.33
N VAL A 289 17.09 -14.91 -3.47
CA VAL A 289 18.50 -15.11 -3.05
C VAL A 289 19.37 -15.78 -4.10
N MET A 290 18.77 -16.48 -5.07
CA MET A 290 19.48 -17.10 -6.19
C MET A 290 19.71 -16.12 -7.36
N ASN A 291 19.06 -14.95 -7.37
CA ASN A 291 19.17 -13.98 -8.45
C ASN A 291 19.11 -12.54 -7.92
N PHE A 292 20.23 -11.83 -8.01
CA PHE A 292 20.34 -10.43 -7.60
C PHE A 292 19.32 -9.51 -8.31
N ASP A 293 18.95 -9.81 -9.57
CA ASP A 293 17.94 -9.03 -10.29
C ASP A 293 16.57 -9.10 -9.61
N GLU A 294 16.23 -10.25 -9.02
CA GLU A 294 14.99 -10.43 -8.27
C GLU A 294 15.02 -9.68 -6.94
N LEU A 295 16.17 -9.63 -6.26
CA LEU A 295 16.36 -8.77 -5.10
C LEU A 295 16.20 -7.29 -5.45
N MET A 296 16.77 -6.85 -6.58
CA MET A 296 16.63 -5.48 -7.06
C MET A 296 15.17 -5.14 -7.38
N LYS A 297 14.40 -6.06 -7.97
CA LYS A 297 12.95 -5.90 -8.16
C LYS A 297 12.24 -5.66 -6.82
N VAL A 298 12.58 -6.43 -5.78
CA VAL A 298 12.01 -6.23 -4.44
C VAL A 298 12.35 -4.84 -3.90
N TRP A 299 13.60 -4.41 -4.01
CA TRP A 299 13.99 -3.06 -3.58
C TRP A 299 13.20 -1.95 -4.28
N PHE A 300 12.94 -2.10 -5.58
CA PHE A 300 12.14 -1.14 -6.33
C PHE A 300 10.68 -1.15 -5.88
N ILE A 301 10.05 -2.33 -5.80
CA ILE A 301 8.65 -2.52 -5.37
C ILE A 301 8.42 -1.92 -3.98
N VAL A 302 9.34 -2.17 -3.05
CA VAL A 302 9.30 -1.64 -1.68
C VAL A 302 9.55 -0.12 -1.64
N GLY A 303 10.17 0.45 -2.67
CA GLY A 303 10.43 1.88 -2.82
C GLY A 303 11.73 2.37 -2.20
N VAL A 304 12.67 1.47 -1.89
CA VAL A 304 13.99 1.86 -1.34
C VAL A 304 15.00 2.22 -2.43
N ILE A 305 14.73 1.87 -3.69
CA ILE A 305 15.44 2.36 -4.87
C ILE A 305 14.47 2.93 -5.90
N GLY A 306 14.95 3.83 -6.74
CA GLY A 306 14.20 4.38 -7.87
C GLY A 306 15.01 4.37 -9.16
N ILE A 307 14.33 4.43 -10.31
CA ILE A 307 14.96 4.57 -11.62
C ILE A 307 15.33 6.03 -11.84
N LYS A 308 16.63 6.31 -11.99
CA LYS A 308 17.12 7.64 -12.36
C LYS A 308 16.96 7.84 -13.87
N ARG A 309 16.09 8.77 -14.28
CA ARG A 309 15.88 9.13 -15.70
C ARG A 309 16.69 10.35 -16.10
N THR A 310 16.79 11.32 -15.20
CA THR A 310 17.63 12.51 -15.30
C THR A 310 18.14 12.86 -13.90
N GLU A 311 18.97 13.89 -13.77
CA GLU A 311 19.42 14.39 -12.45
C GLU A 311 18.27 14.85 -11.54
N THR A 312 17.14 15.27 -12.11
CA THR A 312 16.00 15.80 -11.34
C THR A 312 14.77 14.89 -11.38
N LEU A 313 14.81 13.79 -12.13
CA LEU A 313 13.68 12.88 -12.31
C LEU A 313 14.07 11.46 -11.90
N ILE A 314 13.52 11.05 -10.75
CA ILE A 314 13.61 9.70 -10.22
C ILE A 314 12.20 9.11 -10.18
N ILE A 315 12.04 7.91 -10.76
CA ILE A 315 10.78 7.18 -10.77
C ILE A 315 10.87 6.09 -9.70
N TYR A 316 10.08 6.21 -8.65
CA TYR A 316 9.89 5.17 -7.63
C TYR A 316 8.67 4.31 -7.97
N SER A 317 8.53 3.17 -7.27
CA SER A 317 7.34 2.33 -7.37
C SER A 317 6.07 3.13 -7.06
N SER A 318 5.08 3.00 -7.95
CA SER A 318 3.80 3.71 -7.91
C SER A 318 2.71 2.87 -8.58
N TYR A 319 1.47 3.35 -8.60
CA TYR A 319 0.40 2.67 -9.35
C TYR A 319 0.71 2.50 -10.84
N ASP A 320 1.26 3.54 -11.48
CA ASP A 320 1.57 3.54 -12.92
C ASP A 320 2.85 2.77 -13.26
N LYS A 321 3.74 2.61 -12.27
CA LYS A 321 4.96 1.80 -12.40
C LYS A 321 5.17 0.95 -11.14
N PRO A 322 4.45 -0.16 -10.97
CA PRO A 322 4.45 -0.95 -9.73
C PRO A 322 5.67 -1.88 -9.62
N ASP A 323 6.23 -2.33 -10.75
CA ASP A 323 7.31 -3.30 -10.84
C ASP A 323 8.31 -2.96 -11.96
N LEU A 324 9.40 -3.73 -12.03
CA LEU A 324 10.43 -3.60 -13.07
C LEU A 324 10.27 -4.70 -14.12
N ASP A 325 10.29 -4.30 -15.39
CA ASP A 325 10.37 -5.22 -16.51
C ASP A 325 11.81 -5.37 -17.04
N ILE A 326 12.02 -6.26 -18.02
CA ILE A 326 13.35 -6.54 -18.58
C ILE A 326 14.04 -5.31 -19.20
N THR A 327 13.26 -4.31 -19.65
CA THR A 327 13.79 -3.08 -20.24
C THR A 327 14.25 -2.09 -19.17
N ASP A 328 13.74 -2.20 -17.95
CA ASP A 328 14.17 -1.36 -16.83
C ASP A 328 15.43 -1.87 -16.14
N ILE A 329 15.68 -3.19 -16.18
CA ILE A 329 16.84 -3.84 -15.54
C ILE A 329 18.17 -3.17 -15.93
N ASN A 330 18.30 -2.70 -17.17
CA ASN A 330 19.53 -2.07 -17.66
C ASN A 330 19.65 -0.57 -17.34
N ARG A 331 18.69 0.03 -16.65
CA ARG A 331 18.70 1.45 -16.31
C ARG A 331 19.61 1.73 -15.10
N THR A 332 19.84 3.02 -14.87
CA THR A 332 20.50 3.49 -13.65
C THR A 332 19.47 3.60 -12.53
N PHE A 333 19.83 3.04 -11.38
CA PHE A 333 19.07 3.11 -10.15
C PHE A 333 19.77 4.02 -9.15
N ILE A 334 18.99 4.61 -8.26
CA ILE A 334 19.46 5.43 -7.15
C ILE A 334 18.82 4.94 -5.86
N ILE A 335 19.64 4.77 -4.83
CA ILE A 335 19.16 4.48 -3.48
C ILE A 335 18.42 5.70 -2.95
N HIS A 336 17.20 5.49 -2.43
CA HIS A 336 16.39 6.55 -1.86
C HIS A 336 17.17 7.25 -0.73
N PRO A 337 17.20 8.60 -0.65
CA PRO A 337 18.06 9.34 0.27
C PRO A 337 18.00 8.85 1.73
N LEU A 338 16.80 8.54 2.23
CA LEU A 338 16.59 7.99 3.58
C LEU A 338 17.38 6.70 3.86
N PHE A 339 17.62 5.85 2.86
CA PHE A 339 18.34 4.58 3.01
C PHE A 339 19.81 4.68 2.58
N ASN A 340 20.23 5.84 2.06
CA ASN A 340 21.64 6.09 1.77
C ASN A 340 22.34 6.59 3.05
N ARG A 341 22.76 5.63 3.87
CA ARG A 341 23.20 5.83 5.27
C ARG A 341 24.72 6.03 5.41
N ARG A 342 25.38 6.72 4.48
CA ARG A 342 26.85 6.78 4.41
C ARG A 342 27.42 8.15 4.59
#